data_AF-A0A7Y5W5X9-F1
#
_entry.id   AF-A0A7Y5W5X9-F1
#
_cell.length_a   1.000
_cell.length_b   1.000
_cell.length_c   1.000
_cell.angle_alpha   90.00
_cell.angle_beta   90.00
_cell.angle_gamma   90.00
#
_symmetry.space_group_name_H-M   'P 1'
#
loop_
_entity.id
_entity.type
_entity.pdbx_description
1 polymer ?
#
loop_
_entity_poly.entity_id
_entity_poly.type
_entity_poly.pdbx_seq_one_letter_code
_entity_poly.pdbx_strand_id
1 'polypeptide(L)'
;MRRRNYTVAGITLLPLVLIPGLTAAGGDETKTTRFTEHLIKDGYTYSFGIAAADLNGDGHIDLTSADALPHNRLYWFENDGKGNFRQHLIEKDYPERLERHAIGDVNGDGKPDVVIIENLRGDVLWYRNSGHPAKEDGWERLTITKGTIPGAYDVALADLDGDGLLDVAASTWTLSNKFVWFQNPGDPEKNQPWKMRVIEENMAETRTIRAGDFNGDGKPDLLGTAVAAGQVVWYENPGKAEQPWKKHVIDAKSPQPIHGHPVDMDRDGDLDVVMALGMSAAPGTPETRQVAWYENVGKLGDGTQWKKHIIADNLDHAFEAVAGDLNGDGHVDVAATTWAADSRVVWFENLGDPCRNWKMHELKKNWCRANQIIIADFNGDQRPDLAAGAERGANEVRWWRNEGSP
;
A
#
# COMPACT_ATOMS: atom_id res chain seq x y z
N MET A 1 -9.88 2.53 31.20
CA MET A 1 -10.54 2.63 29.88
C MET A 1 -9.52 2.26 28.84
N ARG A 2 -9.67 1.10 28.19
CA ARG A 2 -8.75 0.60 27.16
C ARG A 2 -9.03 1.34 25.86
N ARG A 3 -8.05 2.10 25.36
CA ARG A 3 -8.04 2.59 23.96
C ARG A 3 -7.81 1.36 23.06
N ARG A 4 -8.71 1.09 22.13
CA ARG A 4 -8.51 0.13 21.05
C ARG A 4 -7.82 0.89 19.92
N ASN A 5 -6.61 0.46 19.55
CA ASN A 5 -5.94 0.94 18.35
C ASN A 5 -6.68 0.33 17.15
N TYR A 6 -7.28 1.17 16.31
CA TYR A 6 -7.81 0.75 15.02
C TYR A 6 -6.71 0.96 13.99
N THR A 7 -6.05 -0.12 13.59
CA THR A 7 -5.01 -0.13 12.57
C THR A 7 -5.69 -0.29 11.21
N VAL A 8 -5.58 0.72 10.34
CA VAL A 8 -5.71 0.56 8.88
C VAL A 8 -4.77 -0.58 8.47
N ALA A 9 -5.19 -1.51 7.63
CA ALA A 9 -4.35 -2.63 7.19
C ALA A 9 -2.95 -2.13 6.77
N GLY A 10 -2.01 -2.39 7.68
CA GLY A 10 -0.74 -1.73 7.84
C GLY A 10 -0.14 -2.33 9.11
N ILE A 11 0.39 -3.54 8.95
CA ILE A 11 1.21 -4.32 9.89
C ILE A 11 0.78 -4.17 11.37
N THR A 12 -0.05 -5.09 11.83
CA THR A 12 -0.29 -5.27 13.27
C THR A 12 0.95 -5.93 13.89
N LEU A 13 1.65 -5.23 14.79
CA LEU A 13 2.63 -5.84 15.70
C LEU A 13 1.91 -6.88 16.58
N LEU A 14 2.16 -8.17 16.33
CA LEU A 14 1.71 -9.28 17.18
C LEU A 14 2.57 -9.36 18.45
N PRO A 15 2.02 -9.71 19.63
CA PRO A 15 2.80 -9.88 20.85
C PRO A 15 3.64 -11.16 20.76
N LEU A 16 4.95 -10.99 20.98
CA LEU A 16 5.98 -12.03 21.04
C LEU A 16 5.67 -13.07 22.13
N VAL A 17 5.41 -14.32 21.76
CA VAL A 17 5.41 -15.46 22.70
C VAL A 17 6.78 -16.13 22.65
N LEU A 18 7.57 -15.97 23.71
CA LEU A 18 8.82 -16.71 23.89
C LEU A 18 8.53 -18.22 24.03
N ILE A 19 8.99 -19.02 23.08
CA ILE A 19 9.13 -20.47 23.24
C ILE A 19 10.61 -20.77 23.52
N PRO A 20 10.98 -21.32 24.69
CA PRO A 20 12.37 -21.70 24.94
C PRO A 20 12.69 -23.06 24.30
N GLY A 21 13.68 -23.04 23.40
CA GLY A 21 14.62 -24.13 23.17
C GLY A 21 14.22 -25.20 22.17
N LEU A 22 14.88 -25.22 21.01
CA LEU A 22 15.22 -26.47 20.34
C LEU A 22 16.60 -26.33 19.68
N THR A 23 17.48 -27.26 20.00
CA THR A 23 18.86 -27.36 19.52
C THR A 23 18.91 -27.68 18.02
N ALA A 24 19.81 -27.01 17.30
CA ALA A 24 20.10 -27.25 15.90
C ALA A 24 20.65 -28.67 15.67
N ALA A 25 20.06 -29.38 14.71
CA ALA A 25 20.66 -30.51 14.02
C ALA A 25 20.60 -30.22 12.52
N GLY A 26 21.75 -30.36 11.85
CA GLY A 26 21.93 -29.98 10.45
C GLY A 26 21.38 -30.99 9.45
N GLY A 27 21.07 -30.42 8.27
CA GLY A 27 20.91 -31.11 7.00
C GLY A 27 19.46 -31.43 6.63
N ASP A 28 18.83 -30.60 5.80
CA ASP A 28 17.96 -31.12 4.73
C ASP A 28 17.72 -30.05 3.65
N GLU A 29 17.49 -30.51 2.41
CA GLU A 29 17.18 -29.68 1.24
C GLU A 29 16.15 -28.60 1.56
N THR A 30 16.43 -27.33 1.19
CA THR A 30 15.65 -26.17 1.64
C THR A 30 14.17 -26.32 1.27
N LYS A 31 13.34 -26.71 2.24
CA LYS A 31 11.89 -26.62 2.18
C LYS A 31 11.55 -25.17 1.88
N THR A 32 11.18 -24.92 0.63
CA THR A 32 10.84 -23.58 0.15
C THR A 32 9.35 -23.40 0.37
N THR A 33 8.96 -22.28 0.96
CA THR A 33 7.56 -21.89 1.11
C THR A 33 6.85 -21.97 -0.23
N ARG A 34 5.76 -22.73 -0.26
CA ARG A 34 4.97 -22.92 -1.48
C ARG A 34 3.77 -21.99 -1.49
N PHE A 35 3.51 -21.37 -2.64
CA PHE A 35 2.29 -20.62 -2.88
C PHE A 35 1.39 -21.35 -3.90
N THR A 36 0.08 -21.36 -3.67
CA THR A 36 -0.91 -21.75 -4.70
C THR A 36 -1.64 -20.53 -5.24
N GLU A 37 -1.74 -20.45 -6.56
CA GLU A 37 -2.35 -19.34 -7.26
C GLU A 37 -3.85 -19.56 -7.48
N HIS A 38 -4.66 -18.57 -7.11
CA HIS A 38 -6.11 -18.54 -7.24
C HIS A 38 -6.55 -17.28 -7.98
N LEU A 39 -7.50 -17.42 -8.91
CA LEU A 39 -8.13 -16.29 -9.57
C LEU A 39 -9.23 -15.75 -8.67
N ILE A 40 -9.19 -14.45 -8.34
CA ILE A 40 -10.29 -13.78 -7.64
C ILE A 40 -11.30 -13.27 -8.67
N LYS A 41 -10.81 -12.53 -9.67
CA LYS A 41 -11.64 -11.99 -10.73
C LYS A 41 -10.82 -11.74 -12.00
N ASP A 42 -11.42 -12.00 -13.15
CA ASP A 42 -10.96 -11.57 -14.46
C ASP A 42 -11.98 -10.63 -15.13
N GLY A 43 -11.70 -10.26 -16.38
CA GLY A 43 -12.58 -9.42 -17.17
C GLY A 43 -12.62 -7.96 -16.71
N TYR A 44 -11.58 -7.51 -16.01
CA TYR A 44 -11.36 -6.09 -15.82
C TYR A 44 -11.10 -5.44 -17.19
N THR A 45 -11.35 -4.15 -17.30
CA THR A 45 -10.79 -3.40 -18.42
C THR A 45 -9.47 -2.74 -18.03
N TYR A 46 -9.38 -2.32 -16.77
CA TYR A 46 -8.17 -1.74 -16.18
C TYR A 46 -8.19 -1.94 -14.66
N SER A 47 -7.53 -3.00 -14.15
CA SER A 47 -7.41 -3.22 -12.70
C SER A 47 -6.25 -2.39 -12.16
N PHE A 48 -6.54 -1.41 -11.29
CA PHE A 48 -5.51 -0.58 -10.65
C PHE A 48 -6.02 -0.05 -9.31
N GLY A 49 -5.45 -0.52 -8.20
CA GLY A 49 -5.96 -0.26 -6.86
C GLY A 49 -6.59 -1.50 -6.26
N ILE A 50 -5.92 -2.08 -5.26
CA ILE A 50 -6.44 -3.12 -4.37
C ILE A 50 -6.14 -2.74 -2.91
N ALA A 51 -7.06 -3.07 -2.02
CA ALA A 51 -6.87 -2.90 -0.58
C ALA A 51 -7.68 -3.97 0.17
N ALA A 52 -7.22 -4.34 1.37
CA ALA A 52 -7.81 -5.42 2.14
C ALA A 52 -8.13 -4.97 3.58
N ALA A 53 -9.28 -5.39 4.09
CA ALA A 53 -9.74 -5.15 5.46
C ALA A 53 -10.95 -6.05 5.74
N ASP A 54 -11.28 -6.26 7.02
CA ASP A 54 -12.57 -6.86 7.40
C ASP A 54 -13.69 -5.82 7.24
N LEU A 55 -14.45 -5.87 6.15
CA LEU A 55 -15.46 -4.85 5.82
C LEU A 55 -16.83 -5.13 6.42
N ASN A 56 -17.15 -6.37 6.76
CA ASN A 56 -18.44 -6.73 7.38
C ASN A 56 -18.35 -7.00 8.89
N GLY A 57 -17.14 -7.03 9.46
CA GLY A 57 -16.87 -7.26 10.88
C GLY A 57 -16.95 -8.72 11.29
N ASP A 58 -16.78 -9.67 10.36
CA ASP A 58 -16.86 -11.11 10.62
C ASP A 58 -15.52 -11.75 11.03
N GLY A 59 -14.43 -10.98 11.01
CA GLY A 59 -13.09 -11.41 11.35
C GLY A 59 -12.30 -12.02 10.18
N HIS A 60 -12.83 -11.98 8.96
CA HIS A 60 -12.16 -12.41 7.74
C HIS A 60 -11.71 -11.20 6.93
N ILE A 61 -10.50 -11.27 6.37
CA ILE A 61 -9.99 -10.18 5.54
C ILE A 61 -10.65 -10.24 4.16
N ASP A 62 -11.42 -9.20 3.84
CA ASP A 62 -11.98 -8.98 2.51
C ASP A 62 -10.99 -8.26 1.60
N LEU A 63 -11.32 -8.21 0.31
CA LEU A 63 -10.58 -7.46 -0.69
C LEU A 63 -11.48 -6.46 -1.41
N THR A 64 -10.94 -5.30 -1.76
CA THR A 64 -11.57 -4.34 -2.67
C THR A 64 -10.67 -4.10 -3.86
N SER A 65 -11.27 -3.79 -5.01
CA SER A 65 -10.51 -3.47 -6.21
C SER A 65 -11.23 -2.44 -7.08
N ALA A 66 -10.47 -1.53 -7.69
CA ALA A 66 -11.00 -0.63 -8.71
C ALA A 66 -10.80 -1.22 -10.12
N ASP A 67 -11.82 -1.06 -10.97
CA ASP A 67 -11.81 -1.37 -12.39
C ASP A 67 -12.12 -0.12 -13.18
N ALA A 68 -11.10 0.44 -13.81
CA ALA A 68 -11.24 1.68 -14.55
C ALA A 68 -11.64 1.44 -16.01
N LEU A 69 -12.29 2.45 -16.60
CA LEU A 69 -12.69 2.64 -18.00
C LEU A 69 -13.08 1.38 -18.79
N PRO A 70 -14.31 1.25 -19.33
CA PRO A 70 -15.34 2.28 -19.40
C PRO A 70 -16.28 2.25 -18.19
N HIS A 71 -16.14 1.28 -17.29
CA HIS A 71 -17.14 1.02 -16.26
C HIS A 71 -16.85 1.72 -14.92
N ASN A 72 -15.58 2.03 -14.61
CA ASN A 72 -15.18 2.77 -13.41
C ASN A 72 -15.86 2.24 -12.13
N ARG A 73 -15.72 0.94 -11.92
CA ARG A 73 -16.35 0.19 -10.83
C ARG A 73 -15.42 0.08 -9.65
N LEU A 74 -16.02 0.00 -8.47
CA LEU A 74 -15.35 -0.38 -7.24
C LEU A 74 -16.04 -1.63 -6.69
N TYR A 75 -15.28 -2.72 -6.59
CA TYR A 75 -15.78 -4.01 -6.12
C TYR A 75 -15.40 -4.24 -4.65
N TRP A 76 -16.27 -4.97 -3.96
CA TRP A 76 -15.96 -5.63 -2.69
C TRP A 76 -16.05 -7.15 -2.90
N PHE A 77 -14.98 -7.85 -2.57
CA PHE A 77 -14.90 -9.30 -2.52
C PHE A 77 -14.97 -9.74 -1.06
N GLU A 78 -16.18 -10.08 -0.62
CA GLU A 78 -16.47 -10.65 0.70
C GLU A 78 -15.86 -12.04 0.79
N ASN A 79 -15.03 -12.28 1.79
CA ASN A 79 -14.27 -13.51 1.96
C ASN A 79 -14.87 -14.39 3.06
N ASP A 80 -15.05 -15.68 2.80
CA ASP A 80 -15.58 -16.63 3.78
C ASP A 80 -14.53 -17.14 4.80
N GLY A 81 -13.36 -16.51 4.85
CA GLY A 81 -12.22 -16.92 5.67
C GLY A 81 -11.50 -18.16 5.17
N LYS A 82 -11.85 -18.70 3.99
CA LYS A 82 -11.15 -19.82 3.35
C LYS A 82 -10.62 -19.43 1.97
N GLY A 83 -10.73 -18.15 1.63
CA GLY A 83 -10.37 -17.60 0.33
C GLY A 83 -11.42 -17.82 -0.75
N ASN A 84 -12.67 -18.13 -0.39
CA ASN A 84 -13.77 -18.06 -1.35
C ASN A 84 -14.35 -16.64 -1.32
N PHE A 85 -14.12 -15.91 -2.41
CA PHE A 85 -14.54 -14.52 -2.53
C PHE A 85 -15.89 -14.39 -3.24
N ARG A 86 -16.85 -13.75 -2.58
CA ARG A 86 -18.13 -13.34 -3.15
C ARG A 86 -18.06 -11.88 -3.57
N GLN A 87 -18.31 -11.62 -4.85
CA GLN A 87 -18.29 -10.28 -5.41
C GLN A 87 -19.57 -9.48 -5.11
N HIS A 88 -19.39 -8.25 -4.66
CA HIS A 88 -20.38 -7.18 -4.51
C HIS A 88 -19.87 -5.89 -5.17
N LEU A 89 -20.75 -4.89 -5.31
CA LEU A 89 -20.41 -3.56 -5.82
C LEU A 89 -20.45 -2.53 -4.68
N ILE A 90 -19.40 -1.71 -4.62
CA ILE A 90 -19.37 -0.47 -3.84
C ILE A 90 -19.83 0.70 -4.73
N GLU A 91 -19.29 0.79 -5.95
CA GLU A 91 -19.67 1.75 -6.98
C GLU A 91 -19.78 1.04 -8.32
N LYS A 92 -20.85 1.34 -9.07
CA LYS A 92 -21.25 0.59 -10.25
C LYS A 92 -20.85 1.29 -11.55
N ASP A 93 -21.01 2.60 -11.64
CA ASP A 93 -20.90 3.35 -12.90
C ASP A 93 -20.44 4.79 -12.62
N TYR A 94 -19.27 4.97 -12.00
CA TYR A 94 -18.71 6.31 -11.81
C TYR A 94 -18.37 6.94 -13.18
N PRO A 95 -18.60 8.24 -13.42
CA PRO A 95 -18.40 8.83 -14.74
C PRO A 95 -16.93 8.92 -15.18
N GLU A 96 -15.98 8.88 -14.24
CA GLU A 96 -14.56 9.12 -14.51
C GLU A 96 -13.67 8.01 -13.91
N ARG A 97 -12.37 8.03 -14.22
CA ARG A 97 -11.43 6.97 -13.86
C ARG A 97 -11.15 6.94 -12.35
N LEU A 98 -11.69 5.94 -11.66
CA LEU A 98 -11.29 5.58 -10.30
C LEU A 98 -9.95 4.82 -10.33
N GLU A 99 -9.07 5.06 -9.36
CA GLU A 99 -7.78 4.39 -9.24
C GLU A 99 -7.50 3.93 -7.80
N ARG A 100 -6.42 4.39 -7.17
CA ARG A 100 -5.99 3.92 -5.86
C ARG A 100 -6.93 4.37 -4.75
N HIS A 101 -7.06 3.51 -3.76
CA HIS A 101 -7.89 3.72 -2.60
C HIS A 101 -7.23 3.19 -1.34
N ALA A 102 -7.71 3.69 -0.22
CA ALA A 102 -7.36 3.24 1.12
C ALA A 102 -8.64 2.89 1.88
N ILE A 103 -8.49 2.05 2.90
CA ILE A 103 -9.60 1.59 3.74
C ILE A 103 -9.35 2.04 5.18
N GLY A 104 -10.33 2.63 5.85
CA GLY A 104 -10.21 3.06 7.24
C GLY A 104 -11.53 3.62 7.78
N ASP A 105 -11.69 3.62 9.10
CA ASP A 105 -12.88 4.17 9.76
C ASP A 105 -12.82 5.72 9.76
N VAL A 106 -13.35 6.33 8.70
CA VAL A 106 -13.24 7.78 8.46
C VAL A 106 -14.20 8.58 9.35
N ASN A 107 -15.32 7.99 9.77
CA ASN A 107 -16.34 8.65 10.59
C ASN A 107 -16.31 8.27 12.07
N GLY A 108 -15.48 7.30 12.47
CA GLY A 108 -15.38 6.82 13.86
C GLY A 108 -16.53 5.93 14.32
N ASP A 109 -17.26 5.28 13.40
CA ASP A 109 -18.40 4.40 13.72
C ASP A 109 -18.01 2.94 13.98
N GLY A 110 -16.72 2.62 13.84
CA GLY A 110 -16.15 1.30 14.05
C GLY A 110 -16.20 0.40 12.82
N LYS A 111 -16.65 0.88 11.66
CA LYS A 111 -16.62 0.14 10.40
C LYS A 111 -15.65 0.81 9.42
N PRO A 112 -14.77 0.03 8.78
CA PRO A 112 -13.86 0.60 7.79
C PRO A 112 -14.61 1.05 6.54
N ASP A 113 -14.41 2.31 6.17
CA ASP A 113 -14.89 2.94 4.94
C ASP A 113 -13.86 2.85 3.81
N VAL A 114 -14.25 3.18 2.57
CA VAL A 114 -13.32 3.25 1.42
C VAL A 114 -13.15 4.68 0.94
N VAL A 115 -11.91 5.17 0.89
CA VAL A 115 -11.56 6.47 0.29
C VAL A 115 -10.78 6.23 -1.00
N ILE A 116 -11.26 6.77 -2.11
CA ILE A 116 -10.70 6.53 -3.45
C ILE A 116 -10.54 7.84 -4.22
N ILE A 117 -9.52 7.87 -5.07
CA ILE A 117 -9.27 8.99 -5.97
C ILE A 117 -9.90 8.77 -7.34
N GLU A 118 -10.39 9.87 -7.91
CA GLU A 118 -10.60 10.03 -9.34
C GLU A 118 -9.37 10.71 -9.95
N ASN A 119 -8.77 10.07 -10.95
CA ASN A 119 -7.41 10.41 -11.37
C ASN A 119 -7.29 11.72 -12.17
N LEU A 120 -8.23 12.04 -13.06
CA LEU A 120 -8.04 13.13 -14.02
C LEU A 120 -8.50 14.47 -13.47
N ARG A 121 -9.75 14.58 -13.01
CA ARG A 121 -10.28 15.83 -12.45
C ARG A 121 -9.77 16.08 -11.05
N GLY A 122 -9.45 15.02 -10.30
CA GLY A 122 -8.92 15.11 -8.94
C GLY A 122 -10.02 15.20 -7.90
N ASP A 123 -11.09 14.41 -8.06
CA ASP A 123 -12.05 14.21 -6.98
C ASP A 123 -11.48 13.22 -5.95
N VAL A 124 -11.71 13.49 -4.67
CA VAL A 124 -11.47 12.52 -3.60
C VAL A 124 -12.84 12.12 -3.04
N LEU A 125 -13.14 10.84 -3.14
CA LEU A 125 -14.44 10.27 -2.84
C LEU A 125 -14.34 9.38 -1.60
N TRP A 126 -15.39 9.36 -0.82
CA TRP A 126 -15.53 8.53 0.36
C TRP A 126 -16.81 7.71 0.24
N TYR A 127 -16.67 6.38 0.24
CA TYR A 127 -17.77 5.43 0.26
C TYR A 127 -17.93 4.91 1.68
N ARG A 128 -19.07 5.25 2.29
CA ARG A 128 -19.37 4.91 3.67
C ARG A 128 -19.88 3.47 3.79
N ASN A 129 -19.31 2.73 4.73
CA ASN A 129 -19.60 1.33 4.92
C ASN A 129 -20.76 1.12 5.91
N SER A 130 -21.81 0.41 5.46
CA SER A 130 -22.91 0.03 6.34
C SER A 130 -22.65 -1.25 7.15
N GLY A 131 -21.61 -2.02 6.79
CA GLY A 131 -21.27 -3.35 7.31
C GLY A 131 -21.92 -4.49 6.51
N HIS A 132 -22.66 -4.18 5.47
CA HIS A 132 -23.36 -5.15 4.62
C HIS A 132 -23.24 -4.77 3.15
N PRO A 133 -23.34 -5.75 2.23
CA PRO A 133 -23.39 -5.47 0.80
C PRO A 133 -24.47 -4.44 0.48
N ALA A 134 -24.13 -3.51 -0.42
CA ALA A 134 -25.09 -2.50 -0.85
C ALA A 134 -26.27 -3.11 -1.62
N LYS A 135 -27.33 -2.30 -1.70
CA LYS A 135 -28.45 -2.52 -2.63
C LYS A 135 -28.03 -2.06 -4.04
N GLU A 136 -28.99 -1.98 -4.97
CA GLU A 136 -28.70 -1.70 -6.39
C GLU A 136 -27.91 -0.41 -6.67
N ASP A 137 -27.97 0.58 -5.78
CA ASP A 137 -27.37 1.90 -5.95
C ASP A 137 -25.90 2.02 -5.45
N GLY A 138 -25.33 0.94 -4.89
CA GLY A 138 -23.98 1.00 -4.30
C GLY A 138 -23.95 1.57 -2.87
N TRP A 139 -22.75 1.82 -2.36
CA TRP A 139 -22.53 2.42 -1.03
C TRP A 139 -22.89 3.90 -1.05
N GLU A 140 -23.15 4.48 0.13
CA GLU A 140 -23.32 5.93 0.23
C GLU A 140 -22.01 6.63 -0.13
N ARG A 141 -22.06 7.48 -1.16
CA ARG A 141 -20.90 8.22 -1.67
C ARG A 141 -20.92 9.68 -1.19
N LEU A 142 -19.92 10.04 -0.41
CA LEU A 142 -19.58 11.41 -0.04
C LEU A 142 -18.39 11.92 -0.89
N THR A 143 -18.24 13.24 -0.94
CA THR A 143 -17.14 13.89 -1.67
C THR A 143 -16.32 14.73 -0.70
N ILE A 144 -15.06 14.33 -0.49
CA ILE A 144 -14.09 15.07 0.32
C ILE A 144 -13.67 16.34 -0.44
N THR A 145 -13.38 16.19 -1.73
CA THR A 145 -13.07 17.33 -2.59
C THR A 145 -13.47 17.06 -4.03
N LYS A 146 -13.70 18.13 -4.80
CA LYS A 146 -14.14 18.06 -6.20
C LYS A 146 -13.28 18.95 -7.08
N GLY A 147 -12.51 18.34 -7.98
CA GLY A 147 -11.73 19.06 -8.99
C GLY A 147 -10.59 19.93 -8.46
N THR A 148 -10.16 19.75 -7.21
CA THR A 148 -9.17 20.63 -6.55
C THR A 148 -7.73 20.16 -6.72
N ILE A 149 -7.55 18.85 -6.97
CA ILE A 149 -6.23 18.23 -7.14
C ILE A 149 -6.13 17.39 -8.41
N PRO A 150 -6.27 17.99 -9.62
CA PRO A 150 -6.16 17.26 -10.89
C PRO A 150 -4.91 16.37 -10.93
N GLY A 151 -5.06 15.16 -11.47
CA GLY A 151 -3.98 14.18 -11.48
C GLY A 151 -3.84 13.39 -10.18
N ALA A 152 -4.83 13.41 -9.28
CA ALA A 152 -4.81 12.59 -8.07
C ALA A 152 -4.37 11.16 -8.39
N TYR A 153 -3.52 10.54 -7.56
CA TYR A 153 -2.93 9.24 -7.90
C TYR A 153 -2.92 8.21 -6.77
N ASP A 154 -2.61 8.61 -5.55
CA ASP A 154 -2.57 7.72 -4.39
C ASP A 154 -3.14 8.43 -3.16
N VAL A 155 -3.64 7.66 -2.19
CA VAL A 155 -4.21 8.15 -0.93
C VAL A 155 -3.70 7.36 0.26
N ALA A 156 -3.56 8.04 1.40
CA ALA A 156 -3.29 7.45 2.70
C ALA A 156 -4.24 8.02 3.76
N LEU A 157 -4.58 7.20 4.76
CA LEU A 157 -5.44 7.58 5.88
C LEU A 157 -4.65 7.54 7.18
N ALA A 158 -4.74 8.61 7.97
CA ALA A 158 -4.12 8.74 9.27
C ALA A 158 -4.72 9.92 10.04
N ASP A 159 -4.66 9.92 11.37
CA ASP A 159 -4.98 11.10 12.20
C ASP A 159 -3.79 12.07 12.14
N LEU A 160 -3.86 13.07 11.24
CA LEU A 160 -2.73 13.95 10.94
C LEU A 160 -2.71 15.20 11.82
N ASP A 161 -3.81 15.54 12.49
CA ASP A 161 -3.88 16.68 13.40
C ASP A 161 -4.11 16.35 14.88
N GLY A 162 -4.25 15.06 15.20
CA GLY A 162 -4.33 14.53 16.56
C GLY A 162 -5.71 14.66 17.19
N ASP A 163 -6.77 14.81 16.40
CA ASP A 163 -8.15 14.93 16.88
C ASP A 163 -8.85 13.58 17.09
N GLY A 164 -8.23 12.48 16.66
CA GLY A 164 -8.72 11.11 16.79
C GLY A 164 -9.55 10.61 15.62
N LEU A 165 -9.67 11.38 14.53
CA LEU A 165 -10.33 10.98 13.30
C LEU A 165 -9.31 10.80 12.18
N LEU A 166 -9.62 9.93 11.21
CA LEU A 166 -8.75 9.76 10.06
C LEU A 166 -8.91 10.94 9.09
N ASP A 167 -7.81 11.60 8.80
CA ASP A 167 -7.62 12.53 7.70
C ASP A 167 -7.24 11.79 6.41
N VAL A 168 -7.26 12.51 5.28
CA VAL A 168 -6.88 11.95 3.97
C VAL A 168 -5.69 12.68 3.38
N ALA A 169 -4.57 11.99 3.22
CA ALA A 169 -3.43 12.50 2.45
C ALA A 169 -3.52 12.02 1.00
N ALA A 170 -3.10 12.84 0.03
CA ALA A 170 -3.12 12.50 -1.39
C ALA A 170 -1.89 13.03 -2.15
N SER A 171 -1.50 12.29 -3.20
CA SER A 171 -0.53 12.70 -4.21
C SER A 171 -1.24 13.00 -5.54
N THR A 172 -0.62 13.82 -6.41
CA THR A 172 -1.33 14.39 -7.57
C THR A 172 -0.60 14.30 -8.91
N TRP A 173 0.20 13.23 -9.09
CA TRP A 173 0.89 12.88 -10.34
C TRP A 173 1.49 14.08 -11.09
N THR A 174 1.32 14.13 -12.42
CA THR A 174 1.95 15.13 -13.29
C THR A 174 1.11 16.40 -13.49
N LEU A 175 -0.20 16.36 -13.23
CA LEU A 175 -1.08 17.50 -13.49
C LEU A 175 -1.00 18.57 -12.40
N SER A 176 -0.84 18.18 -11.13
CA SER A 176 -0.68 19.14 -10.03
C SER A 176 0.69 19.08 -9.34
N ASN A 177 1.41 17.95 -9.37
CA ASN A 177 2.75 17.81 -8.78
C ASN A 177 2.84 18.23 -7.29
N LYS A 178 1.89 17.75 -6.46
CA LYS A 178 1.76 18.12 -5.04
C LYS A 178 1.56 16.89 -4.16
N PHE A 179 1.92 17.08 -2.90
CA PHE A 179 1.37 16.33 -1.78
C PHE A 179 0.44 17.23 -0.98
N VAL A 180 -0.75 16.75 -0.69
CA VAL A 180 -1.77 17.47 0.08
C VAL A 180 -2.36 16.56 1.15
N TRP A 181 -3.06 17.16 2.11
CA TRP A 181 -3.98 16.42 2.96
C TRP A 181 -5.27 17.20 3.17
N PHE A 182 -6.33 16.48 3.51
CA PHE A 182 -7.66 16.99 3.77
C PHE A 182 -7.99 16.70 5.23
N GLN A 183 -8.21 17.76 5.98
CA GLN A 183 -8.57 17.68 7.39
C GLN A 183 -10.03 17.25 7.52
N ASN A 184 -10.25 16.17 8.25
CA ASN A 184 -11.57 15.63 8.56
C ASN A 184 -12.32 16.63 9.44
N PRO A 185 -13.48 17.14 9.00
CA PRO A 185 -14.22 18.14 9.76
C PRO A 185 -15.04 17.53 10.92
N GLY A 186 -14.95 16.21 11.10
CA GLY A 186 -15.73 15.47 12.08
C GLY A 186 -16.98 14.86 11.49
N ASP A 187 -18.06 14.97 12.25
CA ASP A 187 -19.36 14.36 11.93
C ASP A 187 -19.84 14.71 10.50
N PRO A 188 -19.91 13.73 9.58
CA PRO A 188 -20.32 13.97 8.19
C PRO A 188 -21.76 14.46 8.06
N GLU A 189 -22.65 14.17 9.03
CA GLU A 189 -24.05 14.64 9.01
C GLU A 189 -24.15 16.16 9.10
N LYS A 190 -23.09 16.82 9.59
CA LYS A 190 -23.01 18.28 9.66
C LYS A 190 -22.64 18.93 8.32
N ASN A 191 -22.32 18.14 7.28
CA ASN A 191 -21.95 18.60 5.95
C ASN A 191 -20.87 19.71 5.97
N GLN A 192 -19.93 19.62 6.91
CA GLN A 192 -18.83 20.56 6.98
C GLN A 192 -17.82 20.22 5.88
N PRO A 193 -17.24 21.22 5.19
CA PRO A 193 -16.28 20.97 4.13
C PRO A 193 -14.94 20.50 4.72
N TRP A 194 -14.33 19.52 4.08
CA TRP A 194 -12.96 19.12 4.37
C TRP A 194 -11.99 20.25 4.00
N LYS A 195 -11.07 20.58 4.90
CA LYS A 195 -10.09 21.64 4.65
C LYS A 195 -8.84 21.06 4.00
N MET A 196 -8.62 21.40 2.73
CA MET A 196 -7.39 21.03 2.02
C MET A 196 -6.19 21.84 2.53
N ARG A 197 -5.06 21.17 2.70
CA ARG A 197 -3.77 21.73 3.12
C ARG A 197 -2.66 21.17 2.25
N VAL A 198 -1.76 22.04 1.81
CA VAL A 198 -0.62 21.65 0.97
C VAL A 198 0.55 21.28 1.87
N ILE A 199 1.15 20.11 1.61
CA ILE A 199 2.37 19.63 2.27
C ILE A 199 3.58 20.11 1.46
N GLU A 200 3.53 19.88 0.15
CA GLU A 200 4.58 20.24 -0.80
C GLU A 200 3.95 20.51 -2.16
N GLU A 201 4.53 21.42 -2.93
CA GLU A 201 4.13 21.69 -4.31
C GLU A 201 5.32 21.79 -5.26
N ASN A 202 5.06 21.71 -6.57
CA ASN A 202 6.06 21.78 -7.63
C ASN A 202 7.07 20.61 -7.58
N MET A 203 6.65 19.45 -7.10
CA MET A 203 7.46 18.25 -7.03
C MET A 203 7.11 17.31 -8.19
N ALA A 204 7.98 17.26 -9.21
CA ALA A 204 7.66 16.63 -10.48
C ALA A 204 7.30 15.13 -10.36
N GLU A 205 6.09 14.79 -10.78
CA GLU A 205 5.48 13.46 -10.80
C GLU A 205 5.40 12.78 -9.41
N THR A 206 4.64 13.37 -8.49
CA THR A 206 4.34 12.76 -7.18
C THR A 206 3.52 11.47 -7.33
N ARG A 207 3.89 10.37 -6.67
CA ARG A 207 3.18 9.08 -6.76
C ARG A 207 2.78 8.49 -5.41
N THR A 208 3.66 7.76 -4.74
CA THR A 208 3.32 7.10 -3.49
C THR A 208 2.99 8.13 -2.43
N ILE A 209 1.99 7.84 -1.61
CA ILE A 209 1.82 8.45 -0.29
C ILE A 209 1.43 7.37 0.73
N ARG A 210 2.15 7.28 1.85
CA ARG A 210 1.92 6.28 2.91
C ARG A 210 2.17 6.90 4.27
N ALA A 211 1.37 6.54 5.27
CA ALA A 211 1.58 6.98 6.64
C ALA A 211 2.57 6.05 7.39
N GLY A 212 3.35 6.62 8.30
CA GLY A 212 4.28 5.91 9.20
C GLY A 212 4.85 6.89 10.23
N ASP A 213 5.33 6.44 11.38
CA ASP A 213 5.98 7.29 12.39
C ASP A 213 7.50 7.15 12.27
N PHE A 214 8.13 8.00 11.44
CA PHE A 214 9.54 7.85 11.07
C PHE A 214 10.49 8.36 12.17
N ASN A 215 10.02 9.24 13.05
CA ASN A 215 10.80 9.80 14.15
C ASN A 215 10.33 9.32 15.54
N GLY A 216 9.47 8.31 15.60
CA GLY A 216 9.00 7.72 16.86
C GLY A 216 8.33 8.71 17.82
N ASP A 217 7.81 9.85 17.32
CA ASP A 217 7.21 10.88 18.16
C ASP A 217 5.72 10.64 18.47
N GLY A 218 5.16 9.56 17.89
CA GLY A 218 3.79 9.11 18.07
C GLY A 218 2.78 9.82 17.15
N LYS A 219 3.24 10.67 16.22
CA LYS A 219 2.38 11.28 15.20
C LYS A 219 2.60 10.58 13.86
N PRO A 220 1.54 10.35 13.07
CA PRO A 220 1.70 9.83 11.73
C PRO A 220 2.40 10.84 10.81
N ASP A 221 3.58 10.52 10.34
CA ASP A 221 4.30 11.18 9.25
C ASP A 221 3.87 10.60 7.89
N LEU A 222 4.40 11.14 6.79
CA LEU A 222 4.04 10.72 5.43
C LEU A 222 5.27 10.45 4.55
N LEU A 223 5.42 9.22 4.05
CA LEU A 223 6.32 8.84 2.96
C LEU A 223 5.74 9.34 1.62
N GLY A 224 6.62 9.85 0.76
CA GLY A 224 6.27 10.28 -0.60
C GLY A 224 7.35 9.92 -1.63
N THR A 225 6.92 9.65 -2.86
CA THR A 225 7.82 9.52 -4.02
C THR A 225 7.52 10.55 -5.09
N ALA A 226 8.57 11.03 -5.76
CA ALA A 226 8.45 11.84 -6.96
C ALA A 226 9.34 11.30 -8.07
N VAL A 227 8.71 10.68 -9.07
CA VAL A 227 9.38 9.87 -10.08
C VAL A 227 10.31 10.71 -10.94
N ALA A 228 9.78 11.80 -11.50
CA ALA A 228 10.51 12.68 -12.40
C ALA A 228 11.52 13.57 -11.66
N ALA A 229 11.24 13.90 -10.39
CA ALA A 229 12.21 14.57 -9.52
C ALA A 229 13.31 13.61 -9.00
N GLY A 230 13.12 12.29 -9.10
CA GLY A 230 14.06 11.28 -8.63
C GLY A 230 14.20 11.24 -7.11
N GLN A 231 13.12 11.51 -6.37
CA GLN A 231 13.18 11.62 -4.91
C GLN A 231 12.29 10.60 -4.18
N VAL A 232 12.84 10.04 -3.11
CA VAL A 232 12.12 9.38 -2.01
C VAL A 232 12.25 10.30 -0.80
N VAL A 233 11.13 10.69 -0.20
CA VAL A 233 11.09 11.67 0.89
C VAL A 233 10.11 11.22 1.97
N TRP A 234 10.31 11.67 3.19
CA TRP A 234 9.24 11.66 4.18
C TRP A 234 9.01 13.08 4.72
N TYR A 235 7.79 13.32 5.18
CA TYR A 235 7.35 14.60 5.71
C TYR A 235 7.00 14.41 7.19
N GLU A 236 7.71 15.13 8.05
CA GLU A 236 7.50 15.15 9.49
C GLU A 236 6.24 15.94 9.84
N ASN A 237 5.32 15.26 10.52
CA ASN A 237 4.05 15.80 10.93
C ASN A 237 4.24 16.70 12.17
N PRO A 238 3.87 18.00 12.08
CA PRO A 238 3.96 18.86 13.25
C PRO A 238 2.94 18.51 14.36
N GLY A 239 1.95 17.67 14.07
CA GLY A 239 0.90 17.22 14.99
C GLY A 239 -0.19 18.27 15.26
N LYS A 240 -0.22 19.32 14.44
CA LYS A 240 -1.25 20.36 14.46
C LYS A 240 -1.47 20.90 13.07
N ALA A 241 -2.74 21.02 12.68
CA ALA A 241 -3.15 21.28 11.30
C ALA A 241 -2.54 22.55 10.64
N GLU A 242 -2.26 23.60 11.41
CA GLU A 242 -1.78 24.90 10.89
C GLU A 242 -0.25 25.03 10.85
N GLN A 243 0.49 24.05 11.35
CA GLN A 243 1.95 24.09 11.34
C GLN A 243 2.51 23.50 10.04
N PRO A 244 3.65 23.99 9.54
CA PRO A 244 4.26 23.46 8.33
C PRO A 244 4.86 22.08 8.58
N TRP A 245 4.71 21.20 7.59
CA TRP A 245 5.42 19.93 7.53
C TRP A 245 6.90 20.17 7.27
N LYS A 246 7.77 19.31 7.83
CA LYS A 246 9.21 19.36 7.58
C LYS A 246 9.62 18.21 6.68
N LYS A 247 10.19 18.54 5.52
CA LYS A 247 10.65 17.56 4.53
C LYS A 247 12.01 16.98 4.91
N HIS A 248 12.12 15.66 4.77
CA HIS A 248 13.36 14.90 4.87
C HIS A 248 13.56 14.07 3.60
N VAL A 249 14.78 14.06 3.07
CA VAL A 249 15.11 13.34 1.83
C VAL A 249 15.78 12.03 2.18
N ILE A 250 15.17 10.92 1.79
CA ILE A 250 15.70 9.56 1.94
C ILE A 250 16.68 9.27 0.79
N ASP A 251 16.24 9.53 -0.44
CA ASP A 251 17.06 9.39 -1.64
C ASP A 251 16.72 10.49 -2.66
N ALA A 252 17.74 11.01 -3.34
CA ALA A 252 17.64 11.95 -4.45
C ALA A 252 18.57 11.57 -5.63
N LYS A 253 19.09 10.34 -5.63
CA LYS A 253 20.10 9.84 -6.55
C LYS A 253 19.59 8.65 -7.36
N SER A 254 18.67 7.86 -6.83
CA SER A 254 18.04 6.78 -7.58
C SER A 254 17.01 7.34 -8.57
N PRO A 255 17.17 7.12 -9.88
CA PRO A 255 16.17 7.53 -10.84
C PRO A 255 14.89 6.71 -10.69
N GLN A 256 13.76 7.36 -10.97
CA GLN A 256 12.43 6.75 -11.06
C GLN A 256 12.01 5.91 -9.83
N PRO A 257 12.00 6.47 -8.61
CA PRO A 257 11.41 5.78 -7.46
C PRO A 257 9.89 5.69 -7.61
N ILE A 258 9.34 4.47 -7.65
CA ILE A 258 7.95 4.25 -8.03
C ILE A 258 7.07 4.08 -6.80
N HIS A 259 7.01 2.85 -6.25
CA HIS A 259 6.17 2.49 -5.12
C HIS A 259 6.88 1.62 -4.12
N GLY A 260 6.45 1.75 -2.87
CA GLY A 260 7.03 1.12 -1.70
C GLY A 260 6.28 1.55 -0.44
N HIS A 261 6.75 1.11 0.72
CA HIS A 261 6.13 1.50 1.99
C HIS A 261 7.12 1.45 3.17
N PRO A 262 6.75 2.07 4.31
CA PRO A 262 7.53 1.99 5.54
C PRO A 262 7.48 0.58 6.14
N VAL A 263 8.61 0.08 6.65
CA VAL A 263 8.73 -1.24 7.29
C VAL A 263 9.96 -1.23 8.18
N ASP A 264 9.94 -1.90 9.32
CA ASP A 264 11.16 -2.18 10.10
C ASP A 264 11.84 -3.44 9.50
N MET A 265 12.82 -3.25 8.61
CA MET A 265 13.40 -4.33 7.78
C MET A 265 14.45 -5.13 8.55
N ASP A 266 15.24 -4.47 9.39
CA ASP A 266 16.31 -5.09 10.16
C ASP A 266 15.95 -5.38 11.64
N ARG A 267 14.74 -4.98 12.06
CA ARG A 267 14.14 -5.24 13.38
C ARG A 267 14.83 -4.47 14.50
N ASP A 268 15.37 -3.29 14.20
CA ASP A 268 15.97 -2.41 15.20
C ASP A 268 14.94 -1.52 15.94
N GLY A 269 13.70 -1.47 15.42
CA GLY A 269 12.55 -0.81 16.02
C GLY A 269 12.25 0.58 15.47
N ASP A 270 12.99 1.07 14.47
CA ASP A 270 12.56 2.22 13.69
C ASP A 270 12.07 1.83 12.27
N LEU A 271 11.48 2.81 11.58
CA LEU A 271 10.92 2.58 10.25
C LEU A 271 11.98 2.81 9.16
N ASP A 272 12.25 1.74 8.43
CA ASP A 272 12.91 1.76 7.13
C ASP A 272 11.90 1.97 5.99
N VAL A 273 12.40 1.95 4.75
CA VAL A 273 11.55 2.01 3.55
C VAL A 273 11.99 0.99 2.51
N VAL A 274 11.09 0.11 2.08
CA VAL A 274 11.29 -0.73 0.88
C VAL A 274 10.74 -0.02 -0.36
N MET A 275 11.43 -0.10 -1.50
CA MET A 275 11.07 0.58 -2.74
C MET A 275 11.33 -0.26 -3.99
N ALA A 276 10.42 -0.17 -4.95
CA ALA A 276 10.66 -0.50 -6.35
C ALA A 276 11.15 0.75 -7.13
N LEU A 277 12.26 0.59 -7.86
CA LEU A 277 13.01 1.67 -8.53
C LEU A 277 13.21 1.38 -10.02
N GLY A 278 12.23 0.71 -10.64
CA GLY A 278 12.45 0.03 -11.93
C GLY A 278 11.61 0.52 -13.09
N MET A 279 10.46 1.18 -12.93
CA MET A 279 9.61 1.54 -14.06
C MET A 279 10.25 2.66 -14.91
N SER A 280 10.34 2.42 -16.22
CA SER A 280 10.63 3.45 -17.22
C SER A 280 9.35 4.14 -17.68
N ALA A 281 9.16 5.41 -17.33
CA ALA A 281 7.98 6.20 -17.68
C ALA A 281 7.88 6.50 -19.19
N ALA A 282 9.03 6.55 -19.89
CA ALA A 282 9.11 6.72 -21.33
C ALA A 282 10.36 6.03 -21.90
N PRO A 283 10.32 5.55 -23.16
CA PRO A 283 11.48 4.92 -23.80
C PRO A 283 12.75 5.79 -23.68
N GLY A 284 13.83 5.21 -23.14
CA GLY A 284 15.11 5.89 -22.97
C GLY A 284 15.28 6.67 -21.66
N THR A 285 14.28 6.66 -20.76
CA THR A 285 14.45 7.18 -19.39
C THR A 285 15.31 6.22 -18.55
N PRO A 286 16.31 6.71 -17.79
CA PRO A 286 17.16 5.84 -16.97
C PRO A 286 16.36 5.16 -15.86
N GLU A 287 16.36 3.83 -15.79
CA GLU A 287 15.79 3.04 -14.69
C GLU A 287 16.91 2.25 -13.98
N THR A 288 16.73 1.95 -12.69
CA THR A 288 17.73 1.15 -11.96
C THR A 288 17.47 -0.35 -12.04
N ARG A 289 16.22 -0.75 -12.32
CA ARG A 289 15.77 -2.16 -12.31
C ARG A 289 15.90 -2.79 -10.92
N GLN A 290 15.87 -1.95 -9.89
CA GLN A 290 16.12 -2.35 -8.52
C GLN A 290 14.85 -2.52 -7.71
N VAL A 291 14.90 -3.51 -6.84
CA VAL A 291 14.18 -3.48 -5.56
C VAL A 291 15.24 -3.21 -4.50
N ALA A 292 14.99 -2.24 -3.63
CA ALA A 292 15.93 -1.79 -2.62
C ALA A 292 15.19 -1.46 -1.33
N TRP A 293 15.91 -1.45 -0.22
CA TRP A 293 15.42 -0.84 1.00
C TRP A 293 16.40 0.22 1.49
N TYR A 294 15.89 1.18 2.25
CA TYR A 294 16.63 2.28 2.85
C TYR A 294 16.61 2.11 4.35
N GLU A 295 17.75 1.73 4.92
CA GLU A 295 18.01 1.59 6.35
C GLU A 295 18.06 2.97 7.00
N ASN A 296 17.23 3.21 8.01
CA ASN A 296 17.33 4.39 8.84
C ASN A 296 18.44 4.18 9.90
N VAL A 297 19.69 4.44 9.50
CA VAL A 297 20.89 4.27 10.34
C VAL A 297 21.08 5.35 11.41
N GLY A 298 20.06 6.15 11.66
CA GLY A 298 20.07 7.22 12.65
C GLY A 298 20.17 6.72 14.08
N LYS A 299 20.00 7.65 15.03
CA LYS A 299 19.53 7.23 16.35
C LYS A 299 18.11 6.73 16.20
N LEU A 300 17.78 5.64 16.88
CA LEU A 300 16.43 5.09 16.95
C LEU A 300 15.39 6.22 17.08
N GLY A 301 14.49 6.30 16.09
CA GLY A 301 13.45 7.32 16.01
C GLY A 301 13.95 8.73 15.62
N ASP A 302 15.06 8.89 14.92
CA ASP A 302 15.41 10.20 14.33
C ASP A 302 14.90 10.35 12.89
N GLY A 303 14.82 9.26 12.12
CA GLY A 303 14.34 9.24 10.73
C GLY A 303 15.21 10.04 9.76
N THR A 304 16.44 10.43 10.12
CA THR A 304 17.20 11.46 9.40
C THR A 304 18.42 10.95 8.62
N GLN A 305 18.93 9.75 8.92
CA GLN A 305 20.11 9.21 8.25
C GLN A 305 19.77 7.92 7.53
N TRP A 306 20.02 7.87 6.23
CA TRP A 306 19.55 6.78 5.38
C TRP A 306 20.69 6.10 4.63
N LYS A 307 20.64 4.77 4.57
CA LYS A 307 21.57 3.95 3.82
C LYS A 307 20.83 2.98 2.92
N LYS A 308 21.10 3.04 1.62
CA LYS A 308 20.47 2.19 0.61
C LYS A 308 21.12 0.81 0.55
N HIS A 309 20.30 -0.23 0.53
CA HIS A 309 20.66 -1.61 0.28
C HIS A 309 19.92 -2.16 -0.92
N ILE A 310 20.60 -2.92 -1.77
CA ILE A 310 20.00 -3.50 -2.97
C ILE A 310 19.54 -4.93 -2.65
N ILE A 311 18.25 -5.19 -2.85
CA ILE A 311 17.66 -6.53 -2.76
C ILE A 311 17.84 -7.27 -4.09
N ALA A 312 17.56 -6.56 -5.19
CA ALA A 312 17.79 -7.04 -6.55
C ALA A 312 18.09 -5.87 -7.47
N ASP A 313 18.87 -6.10 -8.54
CA ASP A 313 19.22 -5.11 -9.59
C ASP A 313 18.94 -5.62 -11.02
N ASN A 314 18.18 -6.71 -11.12
CA ASN A 314 17.83 -7.41 -12.35
C ASN A 314 16.31 -7.59 -12.52
N LEU A 315 15.53 -6.71 -11.88
CA LEU A 315 14.07 -6.69 -11.96
C LEU A 315 13.62 -5.53 -12.85
N ASP A 316 13.73 -5.73 -14.17
CA ASP A 316 13.31 -4.75 -15.17
C ASP A 316 11.86 -4.30 -14.93
N HIS A 317 11.64 -2.99 -14.98
CA HIS A 317 10.33 -2.39 -14.77
C HIS A 317 9.70 -2.65 -13.40
N ALA A 318 10.49 -2.89 -12.34
CA ALA A 318 10.00 -2.99 -10.96
C ALA A 318 9.05 -1.82 -10.62
N PHE A 319 7.86 -2.17 -10.12
CA PHE A 319 6.72 -1.24 -10.01
C PHE A 319 6.24 -1.05 -8.58
N GLU A 320 5.93 -2.13 -7.85
CA GLU A 320 5.53 -2.11 -6.44
C GLU A 320 6.43 -3.08 -5.66
N ALA A 321 6.78 -2.72 -4.42
CA ALA A 321 7.45 -3.59 -3.47
C ALA A 321 6.75 -3.50 -2.11
N VAL A 322 6.43 -4.64 -1.52
CA VAL A 322 5.84 -4.76 -0.19
C VAL A 322 6.59 -5.78 0.66
N ALA A 323 6.62 -5.60 1.96
CA ALA A 323 7.46 -6.36 2.88
C ALA A 323 6.64 -7.02 4.00
N GLY A 324 7.06 -8.21 4.39
CA GLY A 324 6.47 -9.02 5.45
C GLY A 324 7.18 -10.37 5.57
N ASP A 325 7.04 -11.05 6.70
CA ASP A 325 7.64 -12.37 6.94
C ASP A 325 6.83 -13.47 6.21
N LEU A 326 7.19 -13.79 4.97
CA LEU A 326 6.39 -14.63 4.06
C LEU A 326 6.61 -16.12 4.31
N ASN A 327 7.74 -16.51 4.89
CA ASN A 327 8.05 -17.92 5.20
C ASN A 327 7.91 -18.26 6.71
N GLY A 328 7.70 -17.27 7.58
CA GLY A 328 7.56 -17.44 9.02
C GLY A 328 8.87 -17.70 9.74
N ASP A 329 10.02 -17.35 9.14
CA ASP A 329 11.34 -17.62 9.72
C ASP A 329 11.84 -16.53 10.68
N GLY A 330 11.10 -15.43 10.81
CA GLY A 330 11.53 -14.30 11.62
C GLY A 330 12.49 -13.37 10.87
N HIS A 331 12.45 -13.33 9.55
CA HIS A 331 13.08 -12.30 8.74
C HIS A 331 12.03 -11.61 7.87
N VAL A 332 12.21 -10.32 7.61
CA VAL A 332 11.29 -9.58 6.73
C VAL A 332 11.66 -9.91 5.29
N ASP A 333 10.72 -10.48 4.55
CA ASP A 333 10.83 -10.76 3.12
C ASP A 333 10.21 -9.62 2.30
N VAL A 334 10.41 -9.64 0.98
CA VAL A 334 9.87 -8.62 0.07
C VAL A 334 9.18 -9.25 -1.14
N ALA A 335 7.90 -8.95 -1.35
CA ALA A 335 7.19 -9.26 -2.58
C ALA A 335 7.21 -8.06 -3.53
N ALA A 336 7.36 -8.29 -4.84
CA ALA A 336 7.42 -7.24 -5.84
C ALA A 336 6.76 -7.61 -7.15
N THR A 337 6.32 -6.58 -7.88
CA THR A 337 5.77 -6.68 -9.23
C THR A 337 6.63 -5.90 -10.22
N THR A 338 6.48 -6.23 -11.50
CA THR A 338 7.03 -5.41 -12.60
C THR A 338 5.92 -4.97 -13.53
N TRP A 339 6.08 -3.82 -14.20
CA TRP A 339 5.08 -3.24 -15.12
C TRP A 339 5.59 -3.22 -16.56
N ALA A 340 5.42 -4.35 -17.26
CA ALA A 340 5.91 -4.63 -18.60
C ALA A 340 4.98 -5.62 -19.32
N ALA A 341 5.20 -5.88 -20.61
CA ALA A 341 4.40 -6.89 -21.33
C ALA A 341 4.62 -8.32 -20.80
N ASP A 342 5.84 -8.60 -20.36
CA ASP A 342 6.34 -9.87 -19.81
C ASP A 342 6.50 -9.83 -18.28
N SER A 343 5.67 -9.00 -17.63
CA SER A 343 5.65 -8.76 -16.20
C SER A 343 5.74 -10.02 -15.33
N ARG A 344 6.33 -9.84 -14.15
CA ARG A 344 6.52 -10.90 -13.15
C ARG A 344 5.95 -10.48 -11.80
N VAL A 345 5.56 -11.49 -11.03
CA VAL A 345 5.34 -11.37 -9.58
C VAL A 345 6.37 -12.25 -8.90
N VAL A 346 7.15 -11.66 -8.00
CA VAL A 346 8.26 -12.33 -7.32
C VAL A 346 8.19 -12.05 -5.83
N TRP A 347 8.85 -12.90 -5.05
CA TRP A 347 9.24 -12.54 -3.68
C TRP A 347 10.71 -12.84 -3.45
N PHE A 348 11.33 -12.08 -2.56
CA PHE A 348 12.71 -12.16 -2.16
C PHE A 348 12.75 -12.63 -0.71
N GLU A 349 13.29 -13.82 -0.50
CA GLU A 349 13.51 -14.43 0.80
C GLU A 349 14.76 -13.82 1.44
N ASN A 350 14.62 -13.30 2.65
CA ASN A 350 15.74 -12.79 3.45
C ASN A 350 16.36 -13.95 4.24
N LEU A 351 17.56 -14.37 3.85
CA LEU A 351 18.25 -15.52 4.47
C LEU A 351 18.99 -15.14 5.76
N GLY A 352 18.47 -14.15 6.50
CA GLY A 352 18.94 -13.72 7.82
C GLY A 352 19.87 -12.49 7.86
N ASP A 353 20.15 -11.87 6.71
CA ASP A 353 20.86 -10.59 6.65
C ASP A 353 20.28 -9.73 5.50
N PRO A 354 19.40 -8.75 5.82
CA PRO A 354 18.72 -7.94 4.81
C PRO A 354 19.68 -7.07 3.98
N CYS A 355 20.95 -6.92 4.38
CA CYS A 355 21.92 -6.13 3.64
C CYS A 355 22.52 -6.86 2.42
N ARG A 356 22.41 -8.20 2.32
CA ARG A 356 23.14 -8.96 1.28
C ARG A 356 22.59 -10.33 0.90
N ASN A 357 21.80 -10.99 1.74
CA ASN A 357 21.46 -12.40 1.55
C ASN A 357 20.00 -12.57 1.11
N TRP A 358 19.73 -12.35 -0.18
CA TRP A 358 18.39 -12.47 -0.75
C TRP A 358 18.31 -13.62 -1.76
N LYS A 359 17.22 -14.38 -1.70
CA LYS A 359 16.89 -15.41 -2.71
C LYS A 359 15.56 -15.06 -3.38
N MET A 360 15.60 -14.86 -4.70
CA MET A 360 14.41 -14.56 -5.49
C MET A 360 13.64 -15.84 -5.83
N HIS A 361 12.32 -15.78 -5.66
CA HIS A 361 11.36 -16.79 -6.04
C HIS A 361 10.31 -16.17 -6.97
N GLU A 362 9.97 -16.88 -8.05
CA GLU A 362 8.99 -16.39 -9.01
C GLU A 362 7.62 -17.01 -8.73
N LEU A 363 6.64 -16.15 -8.43
CA LEU A 363 5.24 -16.55 -8.18
C LEU A 363 4.46 -16.62 -9.50
N LYS A 364 4.75 -15.72 -10.44
CA LYS A 364 4.11 -15.67 -11.74
C LYS A 364 4.99 -15.00 -12.79
N LYS A 365 4.96 -15.52 -14.02
CA LYS A 365 5.69 -14.99 -15.18
C LYS A 365 4.74 -14.62 -16.31
N ASN A 366 5.19 -13.75 -17.21
CA ASN A 366 4.46 -13.34 -18.41
C ASN A 366 3.04 -12.82 -18.09
N TRP A 367 2.92 -12.10 -16.97
CA TRP A 367 1.65 -11.59 -16.48
C TRP A 367 1.53 -10.09 -16.75
N CYS A 368 1.24 -9.77 -18.02
CA CYS A 368 1.28 -8.42 -18.57
C CYS A 368 0.79 -7.33 -17.61
N ARG A 369 1.68 -6.38 -17.32
CA ARG A 369 1.47 -5.18 -16.50
C ARG A 369 0.89 -5.48 -15.11
N ALA A 370 1.53 -6.40 -14.40
CA ALA A 370 1.37 -6.50 -12.96
C ALA A 370 1.64 -5.13 -12.32
N ASN A 371 0.78 -4.71 -11.39
CA ASN A 371 0.86 -3.40 -10.78
C ASN A 371 0.94 -3.50 -9.25
N GLN A 372 -0.13 -3.26 -8.51
CA GLN A 372 -0.10 -3.31 -7.06
C GLN A 372 -0.08 -4.75 -6.56
N ILE A 373 0.65 -4.98 -5.47
CA ILE A 373 0.67 -6.20 -4.67
C ILE A 373 0.46 -5.83 -3.20
N ILE A 374 -0.24 -6.65 -2.44
CA ILE A 374 -0.48 -6.49 -1.01
C ILE A 374 -0.27 -7.81 -0.28
N ILE A 375 0.04 -7.71 1.01
CA ILE A 375 0.18 -8.85 1.93
C ILE A 375 -1.01 -8.84 2.90
N ALA A 376 -1.67 -9.98 3.08
CA ALA A 376 -2.69 -10.19 4.10
C ALA A 376 -2.89 -11.69 4.35
N ASP A 377 -3.47 -12.08 5.47
CA ASP A 377 -3.93 -13.45 5.70
C ASP A 377 -5.39 -13.60 5.23
N PHE A 378 -5.59 -14.10 4.01
CA PHE A 378 -6.93 -14.23 3.42
C PHE A 378 -7.63 -15.53 3.80
N ASN A 379 -7.00 -16.44 4.53
CA ASN A 379 -7.62 -17.72 4.88
C ASN A 379 -7.60 -18.02 6.40
N GLY A 380 -7.16 -17.05 7.20
CA GLY A 380 -7.12 -17.11 8.65
C GLY A 380 -6.13 -18.13 9.22
N ASP A 381 -5.17 -18.61 8.43
CA ASP A 381 -4.21 -19.62 8.87
C ASP A 381 -2.90 -19.05 9.44
N GLN A 382 -2.89 -17.73 9.64
CA GLN A 382 -1.80 -16.93 10.22
C GLN A 382 -0.51 -16.93 9.41
N ARG A 383 -0.55 -17.42 8.16
CA ARG A 383 0.55 -17.22 7.22
C ARG A 383 0.21 -16.07 6.27
N PRO A 384 1.12 -15.13 6.04
CA PRO A 384 0.86 -14.05 5.11
C PRO A 384 0.72 -14.59 3.68
N ASP A 385 -0.40 -14.28 3.04
CA ASP A 385 -0.66 -14.50 1.63
C ASP A 385 -0.36 -13.22 0.82
N LEU A 386 -0.43 -13.33 -0.50
CA LEU A 386 -0.25 -12.20 -1.43
C LEU A 386 -1.46 -12.04 -2.34
N ALA A 387 -1.88 -10.81 -2.61
CA ALA A 387 -2.82 -10.51 -3.69
C ALA A 387 -2.25 -9.43 -4.60
N ALA A 388 -2.45 -9.56 -5.91
CA ALA A 388 -1.97 -8.57 -6.88
C ALA A 388 -2.98 -8.36 -8.01
N GLY A 389 -2.91 -7.18 -8.63
CA GLY A 389 -3.64 -6.82 -9.84
C GLY A 389 -2.73 -6.72 -11.06
N ALA A 390 -3.32 -6.91 -12.24
CA ALA A 390 -2.66 -6.64 -13.51
C ALA A 390 -3.64 -6.08 -14.55
N GLU A 391 -3.12 -5.22 -15.42
CA GLU A 391 -3.92 -4.43 -16.37
C GLU A 391 -3.56 -4.71 -17.84
N ARG A 392 -4.37 -4.19 -18.77
CA ARG A 392 -4.07 -4.03 -20.20
C ARG A 392 -3.38 -5.25 -20.84
N GLY A 393 -3.99 -6.41 -20.67
CA GLY A 393 -3.52 -7.68 -21.22
C GLY A 393 -3.89 -8.85 -20.33
N ALA A 394 -3.58 -8.73 -19.03
CA ALA A 394 -3.97 -9.72 -18.02
C ALA A 394 -5.37 -9.46 -17.46
N ASN A 395 -5.66 -8.20 -17.06
CA ASN A 395 -7.00 -7.75 -16.68
C ASN A 395 -7.66 -8.59 -15.58
N GLU A 396 -6.90 -8.88 -14.53
CA GLU A 396 -7.30 -9.80 -13.46
C GLU A 396 -6.65 -9.44 -12.13
N VAL A 397 -7.31 -9.89 -11.06
CA VAL A 397 -6.81 -9.87 -9.70
C VAL A 397 -6.66 -11.31 -9.23
N ARG A 398 -5.50 -11.62 -8.66
CA ARG A 398 -5.13 -12.96 -8.22
C ARG A 398 -4.63 -12.96 -6.79
N TRP A 399 -4.79 -14.11 -6.15
CA TRP A 399 -4.34 -14.40 -4.79
C TRP A 399 -3.36 -15.58 -4.83
N TRP A 400 -2.25 -15.46 -4.12
CA TRP A 400 -1.30 -16.53 -3.87
C TRP A 400 -1.41 -16.92 -2.41
N ARG A 401 -2.07 -18.06 -2.17
CA ARG A 401 -2.21 -18.67 -0.86
C ARG A 401 -0.88 -19.27 -0.42
N ASN A 402 -0.43 -18.92 0.77
CA ASN A 402 0.75 -19.47 1.41
C ASN A 402 0.45 -20.85 2.01
N GLU A 403 0.97 -21.91 1.40
CA GLU A 403 0.82 -23.28 1.89
C GLU A 403 1.86 -23.65 2.97
N GLY A 404 2.76 -22.72 3.30
CA GLY A 404 3.90 -22.94 4.17
C GLY A 404 5.01 -23.78 3.53
N SER A 405 5.95 -24.18 4.37
CA SER A 405 7.03 -25.10 4.00
C SER A 405 6.55 -26.56 4.12
N PRO A 406 6.83 -27.45 3.14
CA PRO A 406 6.40 -28.84 3.12
C PRO A 406 6.80 -29.68 4.35
#